data_AF-U5VWS5-F1
#
_entry.id   AF-U5VWS5-F1
#
_cell.length_a   1.000
_cell.length_b   1.000
_cell.length_c   1.000
_cell.angle_alpha   90.00
_cell.angle_beta   90.00
_cell.angle_gamma   90.00
#
_symmetry.space_group_name_H-M   'P 1'
#
loop_
_entity.id
_entity.type
_entity.pdbx_description
1 polymer ?
#
loop_
_entity_poly.entity_id
_entity_poly.type
_entity_poly.pdbx_seq_one_letter_code
_entity_poly.pdbx_strand_id
1 'polypeptide(L)' 'MATLMQRLQMFLRSPQGQRIVQKGQQQLAKPENQARLRKIATRIQSRKR' A
#
# COMPACT_ATOMS: atom_id res chain seq x y z
N MET A 1 12.82 -18.09 -15.58
CA MET A 1 11.90 -16.93 -15.73
C MET A 1 11.56 -16.41 -14.35
N ALA A 2 11.76 -15.11 -14.09
CA ALA A 2 11.37 -14.55 -12.79
C ALA A 2 9.84 -14.51 -12.68
N THR A 3 9.30 -14.99 -11.57
CA THR A 3 7.86 -14.94 -11.30
C THR A 3 7.41 -13.49 -11.12
N LEU A 4 6.11 -13.21 -11.32
CA LEU A 4 5.55 -11.88 -11.10
C LEU A 4 5.90 -11.34 -9.70
N MET A 5 5.89 -12.22 -8.68
CA MET A 5 6.28 -11.86 -7.31
C MET A 5 7.76 -11.48 -7.20
N GLN A 6 8.66 -12.20 -7.87
CA GLN A 6 10.08 -11.87 -7.87
C GLN A 6 10.34 -10.52 -8.55
N ARG A 7 9.62 -10.20 -9.63
CA ARG A 7 9.72 -8.90 -10.32
C ARG A 7 9.17 -7.77 -9.45
N LEU A 8 8.07 -7.99 -8.74
CA LEU A 8 7.53 -7.01 -7.79
C LEU A 8 8.49 -6.77 -6.62
N GLN A 9 9.06 -7.82 -6.03
CA GLN A 9 10.06 -7.67 -4.97
C GLN A 9 11.31 -6.90 -5.45
N MET A 10 11.78 -7.21 -6.65
CA MET A 10 12.92 -6.52 -7.25
C MET A 10 12.60 -5.05 -7.54
N PHE A 11 11.38 -4.76 -8.03
CA PHE A 11 10.89 -3.40 -8.23
C PHE A 11 10.80 -2.62 -6.92
N LEU A 12 10.21 -3.21 -5.86
CA LEU A 12 10.10 -2.57 -4.54
C LEU A 12 11.47 -2.28 -3.91
N ARG A 13 12.48 -3.11 -4.20
CA ARG A 13 13.88 -2.89 -3.78
C ARG A 13 14.62 -1.84 -4.61
N SER A 14 14.09 -1.46 -5.78
CA SER A 14 14.72 -0.45 -6.65
C SER A 14 14.52 0.98 -6.10
N PRO A 15 15.40 1.94 -6.46
CA PRO A 15 15.23 3.35 -6.06
C PRO A 15 13.91 3.97 -6.52
N GLN A 16 13.34 3.50 -7.63
CA GLN A 16 12.03 3.96 -8.11
C GLN A 16 10.90 3.39 -7.25
N GLY A 17 10.96 2.11 -6.90
CA GLY A 17 10.01 1.47 -5.99
C GLY A 17 10.02 2.12 -4.61
N GLN A 18 11.21 2.39 -4.06
CA GLN A 18 11.36 3.12 -2.80
C GLN A 18 10.72 4.51 -2.85
N ARG A 19 10.89 5.27 -3.95
CA ARG A 19 10.23 6.58 -4.12
C ARG A 19 8.70 6.47 -4.12
N ILE A 20 8.14 5.45 -4.79
CA ILE A 20 6.68 5.22 -4.80
C ILE A 20 6.20 4.86 -3.40
N VAL A 21 6.89 3.96 -2.71
CA VAL A 21 6.56 3.57 -1.33
C VAL A 21 6.62 4.76 -0.39
N GLN A 22 7.66 5.60 -0.47
CA GLN A 22 7.78 6.80 0.35
C GLN A 22 6.66 7.81 0.09
N LYS A 23 6.36 8.11 -1.18
CA LYS A 23 5.22 8.98 -1.53
C LYS A 23 3.90 8.41 -1.03
N GLY A 24 3.72 7.09 -1.16
CA GLY A 24 2.58 6.38 -0.61
C GLY A 24 2.50 6.55 0.91
N GLN A 25 3.57 6.26 1.64
CA GLN A 25 3.63 6.43 3.10
C GLN A 25 3.31 7.86 3.53
N GLN A 26 3.85 8.87 2.86
CA GLN A 26 3.54 10.28 3.14
C GLN A 26 2.07 10.62 2.91
N GLN A 27 1.46 10.06 1.85
CA GLN A 27 0.03 10.25 1.60
C GLN A 27 -0.82 9.50 2.63
N LEU A 28 -0.44 8.28 3.00
CA LEU A 28 -1.14 7.47 4.01
C LEU A 28 -1.00 8.08 5.41
N ALA A 29 0.10 8.79 5.69
CA ALA A 29 0.32 9.47 6.96
C ALA A 29 -0.64 10.66 7.17
N LYS A 30 -1.26 11.19 6.11
CA LYS A 30 -2.25 12.27 6.24
C LYS A 30 -3.46 11.81 7.06
N PRO A 31 -3.91 12.58 8.06
CA PRO A 31 -4.98 12.15 8.98
C PRO A 31 -6.30 11.84 8.25
N GLU A 32 -6.62 12.60 7.21
CA GLU A 32 -7.80 12.39 6.35
C GLU A 32 -7.75 11.01 5.65
N ASN A 33 -6.58 10.64 5.13
CA ASN A 33 -6.38 9.35 4.47
C ASN A 33 -6.40 8.21 5.48
N GLN A 34 -5.83 8.40 6.67
CA GLN A 34 -5.95 7.41 7.76
C GLN A 34 -7.41 7.15 8.15
N ALA A 35 -8.21 8.20 8.31
CA ALA A 35 -9.64 8.07 8.62
C ALA A 35 -10.39 7.33 7.50
N ARG A 36 -10.07 7.63 6.24
CA ARG A 36 -10.67 6.97 5.08
C ARG A 36 -10.28 5.49 4.99
N LEU A 37 -9.02 5.16 5.23
CA LEU A 37 -8.53 3.77 5.27
C LEU A 37 -9.22 2.98 6.38
N ARG A 38 -9.35 3.55 7.58
CA ARG A 38 -10.08 2.93 8.69
C ARG A 38 -11.53 2.66 8.30
N LYS A 39 -12.22 3.63 7.70
CA LYS A 39 -13.61 3.46 7.24
C LYS A 39 -13.75 2.34 6.19
N ILE A 40 -12.80 2.24 5.26
CA ILE A 40 -12.77 1.16 4.27
C ILE A 40 -12.50 -0.18 4.95
N ALA A 41 -11.52 -0.26 5.86
CA ALA A 41 -11.20 -1.46 6.60
C ALA A 41 -12.40 -1.96 7.42
N THR A 42 -13.09 -1.07 8.15
CA THR A 42 -14.31 -1.40 8.89
C THR A 42 -15.38 -1.97 7.96
N ARG A 43 -15.62 -1.36 6.79
CA ARG A 43 -16.62 -1.86 5.81
C ARG A 43 -16.28 -3.26 5.29
N ILE A 44 -15.00 -3.51 4.99
CA ILE A 44 -14.55 -4.83 4.50
C ILE A 44 -14.70 -5.87 5.61
N GLN A 45 -14.34 -5.53 6.85
CA GLN A 45 -14.47 -6.42 8.01
C GLN A 45 -15.92 -6.74 8.32
N SER A 46 -16.82 -5.76 8.24
CA SER A 46 -18.26 -5.97 8.42
C SER A 46 -18.88 -6.86 7.35
N ARG A 47 -18.36 -6.88 6.12
CA ARG A 47 -18.85 -7.74 5.04
C ARG A 47 -18.41 -9.20 5.16
N LYS A 48 -17.39 -9.47 5.99
CA LYS A 48 -16.86 -10.81 6.24
C LYS A 48 -17.56 -11.52 7.42
N ARG A 49 -18.36 -10.78 8.21
CA ARG A 49 -19.14 -11.33 9.33
C ARG A 49 -20.55 -11.69 8.90
#